data_AF-A0A963LCE6-F1
#
_entry.id   AF-A0A963LCE6-F1
#
_cell.length_a   1.000
_cell.length_b   1.000
_cell.length_c   1.000
_cell.angle_alpha   90.00
_cell.angle_beta   90.00
_cell.angle_gamma   90.00
#
_symmetry.space_group_name_H-M   'P 1'
#
loop_
_entity.id
_entity.type
_entity.pdbx_description
1 polymer ?
#
loop_
_entity_poly.entity_id
_entity_poly.type
_entity_poly.pdbx_seq_one_letter_code
_entity_poly.pdbx_strand_id
1 'polypeptide(L)'
;MIAGAAAAAALATALIGHRSPLHLYVGVALMYGLAACIYPVCLALTHDMLSPAQVVPASRAMLLVNGIGAVAGPVVGGLAISLLGPSGLMLFLAAALGVLVALGLHSLAIERAPPVAEQSHCVGVAPGSTTIVAELDPRQAR
;
A
#
# COMPACT_ATOMS: atom_id res chain seq x y z
N MET A 1 0.86 7.04 -1.58
CA MET A 1 0.05 8.05 -0.85
C MET A 1 -0.56 7.49 0.44
N ILE A 2 -1.28 6.36 0.42
CA ILE A 2 -1.88 5.76 1.63
C ILE A 2 -0.87 5.49 2.77
N ALA A 3 0.32 4.96 2.46
CA ALA A 3 1.37 4.71 3.45
C ALA A 3 1.88 6.01 4.11
N GLY A 4 1.92 7.12 3.35
CA GLY A 4 2.30 8.43 3.88
C GLY A 4 1.25 8.99 4.85
N ALA A 5 -0.03 8.85 4.52
CA ALA A 5 -1.12 9.21 5.43
C ALA A 5 -1.11 8.36 6.71
N ALA A 6 -0.86 7.06 6.58
CA ALA A 6 -0.71 6.16 7.74
C ALA A 6 0.49 6.56 8.61
N ALA A 7 1.64 6.89 8.01
CA ALA A 7 2.83 7.35 8.72
C ALA A 7 2.58 8.67 9.46
N ALA A 8 1.90 9.62 8.82
CA ALA A 8 1.52 10.89 9.44
C ALA A 8 0.55 10.68 10.62
N ALA A 9 -0.43 9.78 10.48
CA ALA A 9 -1.34 9.41 11.56
C ALA A 9 -0.60 8.75 12.73
N ALA A 10 0.36 7.85 12.46
CA ALA A 10 1.21 7.24 13.48
C ALA A 10 2.04 8.30 14.22
N LEU A 11 2.67 9.22 13.49
CA LEU A 11 3.48 10.30 14.07
C LEU A 11 2.63 11.27 14.90
N ALA A 12 1.47 11.68 14.39
CA ALA A 12 0.53 12.51 15.14
C ALA A 12 0.14 11.81 16.45
N THR A 13 -0.25 10.54 16.39
CA THR A 13 -0.61 9.73 17.56
C THR A 13 0.54 9.61 18.56
N ALA A 14 1.78 9.49 18.09
CA ALA A 14 2.96 9.48 18.97
C ALA A 14 3.11 10.76 19.79
N LEU A 15 2.74 11.92 19.22
CA LEU A 15 2.90 13.24 19.83
C LEU A 15 1.72 13.63 20.73
N ILE A 16 0.48 13.34 20.32
CA ILE A 16 -0.73 13.79 21.03
C ILE A 16 -1.46 12.68 21.79
N GLY A 17 -1.16 11.41 21.49
CA GLY A 17 -1.87 10.25 22.06
C GLY A 17 -1.76 10.15 23.58
N HIS A 18 -0.68 10.66 24.18
CA HIS A 18 -0.52 10.65 25.63
C HIS A 18 -1.48 11.60 26.37
N ARG A 19 -2.09 12.58 25.67
CA ARG A 19 -2.90 13.63 26.29
C ARG A 19 -4.29 13.19 26.68
N SER A 20 -4.86 12.21 25.97
CA SER A 20 -6.17 11.65 26.29
C SER A 20 -6.33 10.28 25.61
N PRO A 21 -6.98 9.31 26.29
CA PRO A 21 -7.26 8.01 25.69
C PRO A 21 -8.05 8.11 24.39
N LEU A 22 -8.91 9.13 24.23
CA LEU A 22 -9.66 9.34 23.00
C LEU A 22 -8.75 9.66 21.80
N HIS A 23 -7.74 10.52 21.98
CA HIS A 23 -6.78 10.82 20.92
C HIS A 23 -5.97 9.58 20.53
N LEU A 24 -5.61 8.76 21.51
CA LEU A 24 -4.91 7.50 21.26
C LEU A 24 -5.78 6.54 20.45
N TYR A 25 -7.03 6.31 20.84
CA TYR A 25 -7.91 5.39 20.13
C TYR A 25 -8.23 5.84 18.71
N VAL A 26 -8.57 7.12 18.51
CA VAL A 26 -8.83 7.67 17.18
C VAL A 26 -7.58 7.60 16.31
N GLY A 27 -6.42 7.95 16.87
CA GLY A 27 -5.14 7.91 16.18
C GLY A 27 -4.74 6.51 15.72
N VAL A 28 -4.84 5.53 16.63
CA VAL A 28 -4.56 4.11 16.32
C VAL A 28 -5.56 3.58 15.30
N ALA A 29 -6.86 3.87 15.45
CA ALA A 29 -7.88 3.42 14.51
C ALA A 29 -7.64 3.96 13.10
N LEU A 30 -7.35 5.27 12.97
CA LEU A 30 -7.07 5.89 11.68
C LEU A 30 -5.81 5.30 11.04
N MET A 31 -4.73 5.21 11.81
CA MET A 31 -3.46 4.67 11.34
C MET A 31 -3.61 3.20 10.90
N TYR A 32 -4.26 2.36 11.71
CA TYR A 32 -4.39 0.94 11.40
C TYR A 32 -5.39 0.70 10.25
N GLY A 33 -6.45 1.50 10.17
CA GLY A 33 -7.39 1.47 9.04
C GLY A 33 -6.71 1.78 7.70
N LEU A 34 -5.83 2.79 7.67
CA LEU A 34 -5.03 3.10 6.48
C LEU A 34 -3.99 2.01 6.19
N ALA A 35 -3.33 1.47 7.23
CA ALA A 35 -2.32 0.44 7.08
C ALA A 35 -2.90 -0.89 6.55
N ALA A 36 -4.13 -1.23 6.92
CA ALA A 36 -4.82 -2.43 6.45
C ALA A 36 -5.02 -2.45 4.93
N CYS A 37 -5.08 -1.28 4.28
CA CYS A 37 -5.19 -1.18 2.83
C CYS A 37 -3.88 -1.46 2.09
N ILE A 38 -2.73 -1.43 2.78
CA ILE A 38 -1.41 -1.54 2.12
C ILE A 38 -1.21 -2.92 1.51
N TYR A 39 -1.44 -3.98 2.29
CA TYR A 39 -1.25 -5.35 1.83
C TYR A 39 -2.07 -5.71 0.57
N PRO A 40 -3.41 -5.51 0.52
CA PRO A 40 -4.18 -5.85 -0.67
C PRO A 40 -3.79 -5.01 -1.89
N VAL A 41 -3.41 -3.75 -1.71
CA VAL A 41 -2.91 -2.91 -2.83
C VAL A 41 -1.58 -3.45 -3.35
N CYS A 42 -0.63 -3.77 -2.48
CA CYS A 42 0.64 -4.37 -2.90
C CYS A 42 0.44 -5.72 -3.60
N LEU A 43 -0.49 -6.53 -3.10
CA LEU A 43 -0.83 -7.82 -3.70
C LEU A 43 -1.41 -7.65 -5.11
N ALA A 44 -2.35 -6.72 -5.29
CA ALA A 44 -2.94 -6.41 -6.59
C ALA A 44 -1.88 -5.92 -7.59
N LEU A 45 -1.05 -4.95 -7.19
CA LEU A 45 0.05 -4.44 -8.02
C LEU A 45 1.05 -5.52 -8.41
N THR A 46 1.31 -6.47 -7.51
CA THR A 46 2.19 -7.61 -7.80
C THR A 46 1.52 -8.58 -8.76
N HIS A 47 0.23 -8.88 -8.58
CA HIS A 47 -0.53 -9.78 -9.45
C HIS A 47 -0.63 -9.27 -10.89
N ASP A 48 -0.74 -7.95 -11.11
CA ASP A 48 -0.75 -7.35 -12.45
C ASP A 48 0.54 -7.64 -13.26
N MET A 49 1.65 -7.92 -12.59
CA MET A 49 2.96 -8.20 -13.20
C MET A 49 3.25 -9.70 -13.39
N LEU A 50 2.39 -10.60 -12.89
CA LEU A 50 2.65 -12.05 -12.88
C LEU A 50 1.87 -12.78 -13.97
N SER A 51 2.52 -13.76 -14.60
CA SER A 51 1.81 -14.74 -15.43
C SER A 51 0.96 -15.69 -14.56
N PRO A 52 -0.11 -16.31 -15.09
CA PRO A 52 -1.01 -17.17 -14.31
C PRO A 52 -0.30 -18.31 -13.54
N ALA A 53 0.78 -18.84 -14.11
CA ALA A 53 1.59 -19.90 -13.48
C ALA A 53 2.41 -19.40 -12.27
N GLN A 54 2.70 -18.10 -12.19
CA GLN A 54 3.54 -17.50 -11.14
C GLN A 54 2.73 -16.95 -9.96
N VAL A 55 1.41 -16.76 -10.11
CA VAL A 55 0.54 -16.18 -9.08
C VAL A 55 0.58 -16.97 -7.77
N VAL A 56 0.45 -18.30 -7.83
CA VAL A 56 0.41 -19.15 -6.63
C VAL A 56 1.75 -19.16 -5.88
N PRO A 57 2.92 -19.41 -6.53
CA PRO A 57 4.21 -19.30 -5.87
C PRO A 57 4.48 -17.91 -5.25
N ALA A 58 4.18 -16.83 -5.98
CA ALA A 58 4.43 -15.48 -5.50
C ALA A 58 3.55 -15.11 -4.30
N SER A 59 2.27 -15.48 -4.33
CA SER A 59 1.35 -15.23 -3.21
C SER A 59 1.79 -15.97 -1.94
N ARG A 60 2.32 -17.19 -2.07
CA ARG A 60 2.90 -17.94 -0.94
C ARG A 60 4.12 -17.23 -0.36
N ALA A 61 4.99 -16.67 -1.21
CA ALA A 61 6.15 -15.90 -0.75
C ALA A 61 5.73 -14.61 -0.04
N MET A 62 4.74 -13.86 -0.57
CA MET A 62 4.21 -12.66 0.10
C MET A 62 3.61 -12.97 1.47
N LEU A 63 2.85 -14.06 1.58
CA LEU A 63 2.30 -14.52 2.85
C LEU A 63 3.39 -14.91 3.85
N LEU A 64 4.47 -15.58 3.39
CA LEU A 64 5.60 -15.92 4.24
C LEU A 64 6.28 -14.66 4.80
N VAL A 65 6.55 -13.67 3.95
CA VAL A 65 7.12 -12.38 4.37
C VAL A 65 6.21 -11.67 5.37
N ASN A 66 4.90 -11.67 5.12
CA ASN A 66 3.92 -11.14 6.08
C ASN A 66 3.97 -11.88 7.43
N GLY A 67 4.08 -13.21 7.41
CA GLY A 67 4.22 -14.02 8.62
C GLY A 67 5.48 -13.70 9.42
N ILE A 68 6.62 -13.52 8.74
CA ILE A 68 7.88 -13.09 9.37
C ILE A 68 7.69 -11.73 10.04
N GLY A 69 7.07 -10.78 9.34
CA GLY A 69 6.74 -9.46 9.89
C GLY A 69 5.83 -9.52 11.11
N ALA A 70 4.83 -10.41 11.11
CA ALA A 70 3.91 -10.58 12.23
C ALA A 70 4.58 -11.16 13.48
N VAL A 71 5.61 -11.98 13.33
CA VAL A 71 6.40 -12.53 14.46
C VAL A 71 7.45 -11.53 14.93
N ALA A 72 8.16 -10.89 14.01
CA ALA A 72 9.20 -9.91 14.33
C ALA A 72 8.63 -8.60 14.91
N GLY A 73 7.45 -8.18 14.43
CA GLY A 73 6.81 -6.93 14.78
C GLY A 73 6.61 -6.71 16.28
N PRO A 74 5.99 -7.64 17.03
CA PRO A 74 5.82 -7.52 18.48
C PRO A 74 7.14 -7.49 19.25
N VAL A 75 8.17 -8.23 18.79
CA VAL A 75 9.49 -8.23 19.43
C VAL A 75 10.14 -6.85 19.29
N VAL A 76 10.20 -6.33 18.06
CA VAL A 76 10.81 -5.02 17.79
C VAL A 76 9.97 -3.89 18.40
N GLY A 77 8.64 -3.99 18.33
CA GLY A 77 7.72 -3.04 18.94
C GLY A 77 7.83 -3.00 20.46
N GLY A 78 7.97 -4.17 21.12
CA GLY A 78 8.24 -4.26 22.55
C GLY A 78 9.56 -3.58 22.93
N LEU A 79 10.63 -3.84 22.17
CA LEU A 79 11.91 -3.16 22.36
C LEU A 79 11.80 -1.64 22.16
N ALA A 80 11.04 -1.19 21.16
CA ALA A 80 10.81 0.23 20.92
C ALA A 80 10.09 0.90 22.10
N ILE A 81 9.10 0.22 22.70
CA ILE A 81 8.43 0.70 23.92
C ILE A 81 9.43 0.76 25.09
N SER A 82 10.28 -0.26 25.26
CA SER A 82 11.28 -0.29 26.34
C SER A 82 12.31 0.84 26.23
N LEU A 83 12.72 1.20 25.00
CA LEU A 83 13.77 2.19 24.77
C LEU A 83 13.25 3.62 24.67
N LEU A 84 12.12 3.84 23.98
CA LEU A 84 11.57 5.17 23.68
C LEU A 84 10.36 5.53 24.57
N GLY A 85 9.91 4.61 25.43
CA GLY A 85 8.76 4.81 26.32
C GLY A 85 7.40 4.60 25.65
N PRO A 86 6.32 5.18 26.20
CA PRO A 86 4.94 4.90 25.78
C PRO A 86 4.64 5.19 24.30
N SER A 87 5.30 6.19 23.71
CA SER A 87 5.14 6.53 22.29
C SER A 87 6.02 5.69 21.35
N GLY A 88 6.88 4.82 21.90
CA GLY A 88 7.86 4.05 21.14
C GLY A 88 7.25 3.16 20.06
N LEU A 89 6.09 2.55 20.32
CA LEU A 89 5.38 1.74 19.34
C LEU A 89 4.94 2.56 18.11
N MET A 90 4.37 3.73 18.34
CA MET A 90 3.89 4.59 17.26
C MET A 90 5.04 5.20 16.47
N LEU A 91 6.16 5.54 17.11
CA LEU A 91 7.37 5.99 16.41
C LEU A 91 7.98 4.88 15.56
N PHE A 92 8.05 3.66 16.08
CA PHE A 92 8.49 2.50 15.31
C PHE A 92 7.62 2.28 14.06
N LEU A 93 6.30 2.34 14.23
CA LEU A 93 5.37 2.14 13.12
C LEU A 93 5.41 3.29 12.10
N ALA A 94 5.56 4.54 12.57
CA ALA A 94 5.80 5.69 11.69
C ALA A 94 7.10 5.53 10.89
N ALA A 95 8.17 5.04 11.52
CA ALA A 95 9.44 4.77 10.84
C ALA A 95 9.32 3.64 9.80
N ALA A 96 8.66 2.53 10.15
CA ALA A 96 8.44 1.41 9.22
C ALA A 96 7.60 1.84 8.00
N LEU A 97 6.53 2.61 8.21
CA LEU A 97 5.73 3.18 7.13
C LEU A 97 6.53 4.24 6.34
N GLY A 98 7.41 4.99 6.99
CA GLY A 98 8.33 5.93 6.35
C GLY A 98 9.31 5.24 5.41
N VAL A 99 9.87 4.08 5.81
CA VAL A 99 10.70 3.24 4.94
C VAL A 99 9.90 2.79 3.71
N LEU A 100 8.66 2.34 3.89
CA LEU A 100 7.80 1.94 2.78
C LEU A 100 7.52 3.11 1.82
N VAL A 101 7.28 4.32 2.36
CA VAL A 101 7.11 5.53 1.54
C VAL A 101 8.38 5.84 0.75
N ALA A 102 9.55 5.77 1.39
CA ALA A 102 10.83 6.02 0.73
C ALA A 102 11.09 5.03 -0.41
N LEU A 103 10.83 3.74 -0.17
CA LEU A 103 10.93 2.71 -1.21
C LEU A 103 9.95 2.97 -2.37
N GLY A 104 8.71 3.36 -2.08
CA GLY A 104 7.73 3.70 -3.11
C GLY A 104 8.15 4.91 -3.95
N LEU A 105 8.66 5.97 -3.32
CA LEU A 105 9.19 7.14 -4.03
C LEU A 105 10.42 6.80 -4.86
N HIS A 106 11.29 5.94 -4.34
CA HIS A 106 12.45 5.43 -5.07
C HIS A 106 12.04 4.63 -6.31
N SER A 107 11.03 3.76 -6.21
CA SER A 107 10.48 3.02 -7.36
C SER A 107 9.94 3.98 -8.42
N LEU A 108 9.16 4.99 -8.02
CA LEU A 108 8.64 6.01 -8.93
C LEU A 108 9.73 6.85 -9.60
N ALA A 109 10.85 7.08 -8.92
CA ALA A 109 11.98 7.81 -9.47
C ALA A 109 12.77 7.00 -10.51
N ILE A 110 12.72 5.66 -10.42
CA ILE A 110 13.43 4.75 -11.33
C ILE A 110 12.55 4.34 -12.52
N GLU A 111 11.24 4.23 -12.32
CA GLU A 111 10.29 3.94 -13.39
C GLU A 111 10.32 5.04 -14.46
N ARG A 112 10.92 4.75 -15.60
CA ARG A 112 10.82 5.59 -16.79
C ARG A 112 9.44 5.37 -17.40
N ALA A 113 8.70 6.47 -17.59
CA ALA A 113 7.48 6.43 -18.38
C ALA A 113 7.82 5.84 -19.76
N PRO A 114 7.06 4.83 -20.25
CA PRO A 114 7.27 4.31 -21.61
C PRO A 114 7.13 5.48 -22.61
N PRO A 115 8.01 5.56 -23.63
CA PRO A 115 7.95 6.60 -24.64
C PRO A 115 6.54 6.68 -25.24
N VAL A 116 6.09 7.88 -25.63
CA VAL A 116 4.74 8.11 -26.18
C VAL A 116 4.43 7.18 -27.37
N ALA A 117 5.44 6.69 -28.07
CA ALA A 117 5.32 5.72 -29.17
C ALA A 117 4.94 4.29 -28.73
N GLU A 118 5.25 3.88 -27.49
CA GLU A 118 4.85 2.59 -26.90
C GLU A 118 3.57 2.69 -26.07
N GLN A 119 3.09 3.91 -25.81
CA GLN A 119 1.78 4.12 -25.21
C GLN A 119 0.71 3.67 -26.21
N SER A 120 -0.01 2.60 -25.88
CA SER A 120 -1.14 2.10 -26.66
C SER A 120 -2.08 3.26 -27.02
N HIS A 121 -2.47 3.35 -28.30
CA HIS A 121 -3.37 4.40 -28.79
C HIS A 121 -4.60 4.45 -27.89
N CYS A 122 -4.80 5.57 -27.21
CA CYS A 122 -5.93 5.76 -26.31
C CYS A 122 -7.21 5.77 -27.16
N VAL A 123 -7.84 4.61 -27.30
CA VAL A 123 -9.14 4.49 -27.94
C VAL A 123 -10.13 5.02 -26.90
N GLY A 124 -10.57 6.27 -27.05
CA GLY A 124 -11.55 6.85 -26.15
C GLY A 124 -12.83 6.02 -26.19
N VAL A 125 -13.06 5.20 -25.17
CA VAL A 125 -14.32 4.49 -25.03
C VAL A 125 -15.31 5.46 -24.39
N ALA A 126 -16.37 5.79 -25.12
CA ALA A 126 -17.36 6.76 -24.66
C ALA A 126 -17.91 6.36 -23.27
N PRO A 127 -18.21 7.32 -22.38
CA PRO A 127 -18.77 7.03 -21.06
C PRO A 127 -20.13 6.32 -21.23
N GLY A 128 -20.19 5.04 -20.83
CA GLY A 128 -21.41 4.21 -20.92
C GLY A 128 -21.23 2.80 -21.52
N SER A 129 -20.00 2.32 -21.70
CA SER A 129 -19.72 1.12 -22.50
C SER A 129 -19.51 -0.16 -21.68
N THR A 130 -20.61 -0.87 -21.44
CA THR A 130 -20.63 -2.29 -21.07
C THR A 130 -20.35 -3.18 -22.29
N THR A 131 -19.94 -4.44 -22.08
CA THR A 131 -19.44 -5.42 -23.08
C THR A 131 -20.27 -5.66 -24.37
N ILE A 132 -21.49 -5.13 -24.55
CA ILE A 132 -22.11 -5.05 -25.91
C ILE A 132 -21.44 -3.97 -26.79
N VAL A 133 -20.78 -2.97 -26.21
CA VAL A 133 -20.21 -1.84 -26.96
C VAL A 133 -19.07 -2.22 -27.90
N ALA A 134 -18.36 -3.32 -27.62
CA ALA A 134 -17.36 -3.86 -28.55
C ALA A 134 -17.97 -4.72 -29.68
N GLU A 135 -19.24 -5.10 -29.60
CA GLU A 135 -19.94 -5.93 -30.60
C GLU A 135 -20.86 -5.10 -31.53
N LEU A 136 -21.14 -3.83 -31.19
CA LEU A 136 -21.93 -2.83 -31.95
C LEU A 136 -21.08 -1.85 -32.79
N ASP A 137 -19.76 -2.02 -32.86
CA ASP A 137 -18.86 -1.11 -33.59
C ASP A 137 -19.13 -1.15 -35.12
N PRO A 138 -19.66 -0.07 -35.76
CA PRO A 138 -19.97 -0.04 -37.19
C PRO A 138 -18.73 -0.11 -38.10
N ARG A 139 -17.51 -0.12 -37.54
CA ARG A 139 -16.26 -0.32 -38.30
C ARG A 139 -15.93 -1.80 -38.55
N GLN A 140 -16.66 -2.72 -37.92
CA GLN A 140 -16.55 -4.17 -38.15
C GLN A 140 -17.60 -4.73 -39.13
N ALA A 141 -18.52 -3.91 -39.67
CA ALA A 141 -19.58 -4.36 -40.58
C ALA A 141 -19.26 -4.14 -42.08
N ARG A 142 -17.98 -4.10 -42.49
CA ARG A 142 -17.60 -3.95 -43.90
C ARG A 142 -16.56 -4.98 -44.34
#